data_AF-A0A661RJM8-F1
#
_entry.id   AF-A0A661RJM8-F1
#
_cell.length_a   1.000
_cell.length_b   1.000
_cell.length_c   1.000
_cell.angle_alpha   90.00
_cell.angle_beta   90.00
_cell.angle_gamma   90.00
#
_symmetry.space_group_name_H-M   'P 1'
#
loop_
_entity.id
_entity.type
_entity.pdbx_description
1 polymer ?
#
loop_
_entity_poly.entity_id
_entity_poly.type
_entity_poly.pdbx_seq_one_letter_code
_entity_poly.pdbx_strand_id
1 'polypeptide(L)'
;MTQTFAEVMERLGAPPPAFWENDLEMGLEHFFARSRRDGFMDEWVSRRTGRQVNVLCMNLGLDGAGSVRSKKDSLRSCDDELLPYLLVDQFAKYKSKIATIDFAKGVLADDVLETCRKNEEDFDTTALLFAIYHNSWSDLRLVFHLDKIHKSGFARMKLKDMVRRPRRNFEEFLQPETVKEILDAFDKAKGDGRTSEFKNVVIHNGHHLVFIRRAERPDLVLRAGGVVHGYRPEWIILDFADGAKRVNISSVSVSIPLEIANRLASGYFGRSCEYENESKVTYAKQLERFLDILRKQKTGELLLVEVVVLNSPLEGSPKIKITDPDSHPIGDAIGHFEKAVGGILSEIENIESIKVYYRKKRVSLIFEKVEGADDEYVVRYSDHRLNAMERRSFEDHLRDVHGIPVLSTEKRFKR
;
A
#
# COMPACT_ATOMS: atom_id res chain seq x y z
N MET A 1 -41.56 -0.29 17.19
CA MET A 1 -40.34 -1.09 17.30
C MET A 1 -39.31 -0.47 16.38
N THR A 2 -38.21 0.04 16.92
CA THR A 2 -37.14 0.64 16.12
C THR A 2 -36.35 -0.50 15.48
N GLN A 3 -36.40 -0.65 14.16
CA GLN A 3 -35.62 -1.69 13.46
C GLN A 3 -34.15 -1.59 13.82
N THR A 4 -33.44 -2.71 13.93
CA THR A 4 -32.00 -2.68 14.17
C THR A 4 -31.25 -2.39 12.86
N PHE A 5 -30.00 -1.92 12.93
CA PHE A 5 -29.18 -1.69 11.73
C PHE A 5 -29.01 -2.97 10.90
N ALA A 6 -28.83 -4.11 11.57
CA ALA A 6 -28.71 -5.41 10.92
C ALA A 6 -29.95 -5.77 10.10
N GLU A 7 -31.15 -5.57 10.66
CA GLU A 7 -32.42 -5.83 9.97
C GLU A 7 -32.58 -4.98 8.71
N VAL A 8 -32.19 -3.70 8.76
CA VAL A 8 -32.25 -2.81 7.59
C VAL A 8 -31.29 -3.27 6.51
N MET A 9 -30.05 -3.61 6.86
CA MET A 9 -29.06 -4.08 5.88
C MET A 9 -29.46 -5.41 5.23
N GLU A 10 -30.00 -6.35 6.02
CA GLU A 10 -30.49 -7.63 5.52
C GLU A 10 -31.66 -7.45 4.54
N ARG A 11 -32.64 -6.61 4.88
CA ARG A 11 -33.78 -6.29 4.00
C ARG A 11 -33.34 -5.72 2.66
N LEU A 12 -32.28 -4.90 2.66
CA LEU A 12 -31.75 -4.26 1.45
C LEU A 12 -30.82 -5.17 0.63
N GLY A 13 -30.56 -6.41 1.07
CA GLY A 13 -29.54 -7.27 0.46
C GLY A 13 -28.12 -6.67 0.55
N ALA A 14 -27.91 -5.76 1.50
CA ALA A 14 -26.65 -5.07 1.70
C ALA A 14 -25.70 -5.89 2.61
N PRO A 15 -24.38 -5.62 2.61
CA PRO A 15 -23.44 -6.41 3.40
C PRO A 15 -23.77 -6.38 4.90
N PRO A 16 -23.61 -7.51 5.61
CA PRO A 16 -23.89 -7.58 7.04
C PRO A 16 -22.96 -6.63 7.82
N PRO A 17 -23.35 -6.20 9.04
CA PRO A 17 -22.53 -5.30 9.86
C PRO A 17 -21.08 -5.79 10.05
N ALA A 18 -20.90 -7.10 10.23
CA ALA A 18 -19.60 -7.74 10.38
C ALA A 18 -18.65 -7.49 9.20
N PHE A 19 -19.16 -7.34 7.96
CA PHE A 19 -18.33 -6.99 6.81
C PHE A 19 -17.70 -5.61 6.99
N TRP A 20 -18.51 -4.62 7.36
CA TRP A 20 -18.03 -3.25 7.55
C TRP A 20 -17.07 -3.15 8.74
N GLU A 21 -17.40 -3.80 9.86
CA GLU A 21 -16.60 -3.71 11.10
C GLU A 21 -15.31 -4.54 11.03
N ASN A 22 -15.37 -5.77 10.54
CA ASN A 22 -14.25 -6.71 10.59
C ASN A 22 -13.40 -6.72 9.34
N ASP A 23 -14.02 -6.58 8.15
CA ASP A 23 -13.30 -6.66 6.88
C ASP A 23 -12.85 -5.29 6.38
N LEU A 24 -13.65 -4.25 6.62
CA LEU A 24 -13.35 -2.87 6.19
C LEU A 24 -12.87 -1.93 7.32
N GLU A 25 -12.84 -2.43 8.57
CA GLU A 25 -12.42 -1.71 9.78
C GLU A 25 -13.19 -0.41 10.02
N MET A 26 -14.50 -0.42 9.79
CA MET A 26 -15.37 0.74 9.99
C MET A 26 -16.16 0.62 11.29
N GLY A 27 -15.97 1.59 12.20
CA GLY A 27 -16.79 1.69 13.41
C GLY A 27 -18.20 2.17 13.10
N LEU A 28 -19.19 1.27 13.25
CA LEU A 28 -20.58 1.56 12.89
C LEU A 28 -21.39 2.20 14.03
N GLU A 29 -21.04 1.95 15.30
CA GLU A 29 -21.85 2.32 16.48
C GLU A 29 -22.23 3.81 16.51
N HIS A 30 -21.26 4.71 16.36
CA HIS A 30 -21.52 6.16 16.36
C HIS A 30 -22.15 6.64 15.05
N PHE A 31 -21.96 5.90 13.97
CA PHE A 31 -22.37 6.31 12.65
C PHE A 31 -23.89 6.15 12.47
N PHE A 32 -24.43 5.02 12.89
CA PHE A 32 -25.85 4.72 12.78
C PHE A 32 -26.72 5.60 13.68
N ALA A 33 -26.26 5.88 14.90
CA ALA A 33 -26.96 6.82 15.78
C ALA A 33 -27.03 8.23 15.19
N ARG A 34 -26.01 8.63 14.42
CA ARG A 34 -25.97 9.94 13.75
C ARG A 34 -26.85 9.99 12.51
N SER A 35 -26.92 8.90 11.74
CA SER A 35 -27.70 8.85 10.51
C SER A 35 -29.22 8.90 10.75
N ARG A 36 -29.67 8.55 11.96
CA ARG A 36 -31.07 8.62 12.39
C ARG A 36 -31.55 10.00 12.86
N ARG A 37 -30.69 11.01 12.87
CA ARG A 37 -31.10 12.37 13.24
C ARG A 37 -31.94 12.97 12.11
N ASP A 38 -33.03 13.65 12.47
CA ASP A 38 -33.90 14.32 11.50
C ASP A 38 -33.09 15.26 10.58
N GLY A 39 -33.36 15.17 9.27
CA GLY A 39 -32.70 15.97 8.24
C GLY A 39 -31.27 15.54 7.89
N PHE A 40 -30.70 14.51 8.54
CA PHE A 40 -29.33 14.07 8.25
C PHE A 40 -29.15 13.57 6.81
N MET A 41 -30.07 12.72 6.35
CA MET A 41 -30.01 12.17 4.98
C MET A 41 -30.22 13.25 3.93
N ASP A 42 -31.13 14.19 4.17
CA ASP A 42 -31.35 15.34 3.29
C ASP A 42 -30.09 16.19 3.14
N GLU A 43 -29.42 16.47 4.26
CA GLU A 43 -28.15 17.18 4.26
C GLU A 43 -27.08 16.40 3.50
N TRP A 44 -27.00 15.08 3.71
CA TRP A 44 -26.04 14.22 3.03
C TRP A 44 -26.24 14.21 1.51
N VAL A 45 -27.48 14.07 1.03
CA VAL A 45 -27.86 14.15 -0.39
C VAL A 45 -27.53 15.53 -0.96
N SER A 46 -27.82 16.60 -0.20
CA SER A 46 -27.57 17.98 -0.65
C SER A 46 -26.09 18.23 -0.97
N ARG A 47 -25.17 17.60 -0.24
CA ARG A 47 -23.72 17.73 -0.39
C ARG A 47 -23.13 16.89 -1.52
N ARG A 48 -23.90 16.00 -2.15
CA ARG A 48 -23.40 15.14 -3.24
C ARG A 48 -23.09 15.95 -4.50
N THR A 49 -22.01 15.59 -5.18
CA THR A 49 -21.64 16.17 -6.49
C THR A 49 -22.58 15.65 -7.58
N GLY A 50 -22.65 16.33 -8.74
CA GLY A 50 -23.47 15.87 -9.86
C GLY A 50 -23.11 14.45 -10.33
N ARG A 51 -21.82 14.08 -10.28
CA ARG A 51 -21.33 12.74 -10.63
C ARG A 51 -21.81 11.68 -9.64
N GLN A 52 -21.68 11.97 -8.35
CA GLN A 52 -22.16 11.07 -7.29
C GLN A 52 -23.68 10.86 -7.39
N VAL A 53 -24.43 11.94 -7.64
CA VAL A 53 -25.88 11.87 -7.86
C VAL A 53 -26.23 11.02 -9.08
N ASN A 54 -25.53 11.19 -10.20
CA ASN A 54 -25.77 10.39 -11.41
C ASN A 54 -25.55 8.89 -11.15
N VAL A 55 -24.44 8.53 -10.50
CA VAL A 55 -24.15 7.13 -10.16
C VAL A 55 -25.20 6.55 -9.21
N LEU A 56 -25.61 7.31 -8.19
CA LEU A 56 -26.68 6.86 -7.28
C LEU A 56 -28.00 6.62 -8.01
N CYS A 57 -28.41 7.53 -8.89
CA CYS A 57 -29.62 7.36 -9.70
C CYS A 57 -29.52 6.13 -10.61
N MET A 58 -28.38 5.92 -11.29
CA MET A 58 -28.17 4.73 -12.13
C MET A 58 -28.29 3.44 -11.32
N ASN A 59 -27.63 3.38 -10.16
CA ASN A 59 -27.60 2.19 -9.31
C ASN A 59 -28.97 1.88 -8.67
N LEU A 60 -29.78 2.90 -8.40
CA LEU A 60 -31.12 2.75 -7.83
C LEU A 60 -32.22 2.63 -8.90
N GLY A 61 -31.87 2.61 -10.18
CA GLY A 61 -32.84 2.53 -11.28
C GLY A 61 -33.75 3.77 -11.39
N LEU A 62 -33.31 4.92 -10.90
CA LEU A 62 -34.04 6.19 -11.00
C LEU A 62 -33.80 6.84 -12.37
N ASP A 63 -34.78 7.62 -12.84
CA ASP A 63 -34.64 8.35 -14.11
C ASP A 63 -33.41 9.27 -14.08
N GLY A 64 -32.47 8.98 -14.98
CA GLY A 64 -31.25 9.73 -15.17
C GLY A 64 -31.46 11.01 -16.01
N ALA A 65 -32.64 11.23 -16.57
CA ALA A 65 -32.98 12.44 -17.30
C ALA A 65 -33.36 13.57 -16.32
N GLY A 66 -32.73 14.74 -16.47
CA GLY A 66 -33.06 15.92 -15.69
C GLY A 66 -31.89 16.59 -14.98
N SER A 67 -32.17 17.74 -14.38
CA SER A 67 -31.17 18.52 -13.65
C SER A 67 -30.69 17.80 -12.38
N VAL A 68 -29.47 18.13 -11.91
CA VAL A 68 -28.93 17.59 -10.65
C VAL A 68 -29.87 17.85 -9.47
N ARG A 69 -30.61 18.98 -9.48
CA ARG A 69 -31.60 19.29 -8.45
C ARG A 69 -32.74 18.27 -8.44
N SER A 70 -33.35 18.01 -9.60
CA SER A 70 -34.43 17.02 -9.74
C SER A 70 -33.98 15.63 -9.28
N LYS A 71 -32.77 15.22 -9.65
CA LYS A 71 -32.20 13.94 -9.21
C LYS A 71 -32.01 13.85 -7.70
N LYS A 72 -31.52 14.93 -7.07
CA LYS A 72 -31.44 15.01 -5.61
C LYS A 72 -32.81 14.91 -4.96
N ASP A 73 -33.84 15.53 -5.56
CA ASP A 73 -35.22 15.44 -5.06
C ASP A 73 -35.73 13.99 -5.12
N SER A 74 -35.47 13.26 -6.22
CA SER A 74 -35.79 11.83 -6.34
C SER A 74 -35.05 10.98 -5.29
N LEU A 75 -33.74 11.21 -5.10
CA LEU A 75 -32.95 10.47 -4.12
C LEU A 75 -33.44 10.64 -2.68
N ARG A 76 -33.99 11.81 -2.32
CA ARG A 76 -34.57 12.02 -0.98
C ARG A 76 -35.78 11.13 -0.71
N SER A 77 -36.41 10.58 -1.75
CA SER A 77 -37.54 9.66 -1.61
C SER A 77 -37.10 8.19 -1.45
N CYS A 78 -35.79 7.90 -1.49
CA CYS A 78 -35.24 6.54 -1.40
C CYS A 78 -34.86 6.13 0.04
N ASP A 79 -35.14 6.96 1.06
CA ASP A 79 -34.96 6.70 2.49
C ASP A 79 -33.81 5.73 2.85
N ASP A 80 -34.16 4.51 3.26
CA ASP A 80 -33.23 3.49 3.75
C ASP A 80 -32.32 2.91 2.65
N GLU A 81 -32.70 2.98 1.37
CA GLU A 81 -31.89 2.45 0.26
C GLU A 81 -30.57 3.22 0.07
N LEU A 82 -30.49 4.45 0.59
CA LEU A 82 -29.27 5.25 0.59
C LEU A 82 -28.31 4.90 1.74
N LEU A 83 -28.77 4.14 2.75
CA LEU A 83 -27.96 3.84 3.93
C LEU A 83 -26.66 3.09 3.58
N PRO A 84 -26.63 2.10 2.68
CA PRO A 84 -25.38 1.46 2.29
C PRO A 84 -24.41 2.42 1.57
N TYR A 85 -24.92 3.30 0.69
CA TYR A 85 -24.10 4.30 0.01
C TYR A 85 -23.53 5.35 0.96
N LEU A 86 -24.27 5.67 2.02
CA LEU A 86 -23.77 6.51 3.09
C LEU A 86 -22.57 5.85 3.81
N LEU A 87 -22.57 4.53 4.02
CA LEU A 87 -21.42 3.79 4.54
C LEU A 87 -20.25 3.80 3.55
N VAL A 88 -20.52 3.60 2.26
CA VAL A 88 -19.49 3.70 1.22
C VAL A 88 -18.85 5.09 1.19
N ASP A 89 -19.61 6.16 1.42
CA ASP A 89 -19.06 7.52 1.55
C ASP A 89 -18.13 7.67 2.76
N GLN A 90 -18.43 7.00 3.89
CA GLN A 90 -17.49 6.96 5.02
C GLN A 90 -16.24 6.15 4.72
N PHE A 91 -16.40 4.99 4.09
CA PHE A 91 -15.31 4.16 3.65
C PHE A 91 -14.34 4.96 2.77
N ALA A 92 -14.88 5.71 1.80
CA ALA A 92 -14.14 6.50 0.83
C ALA A 92 -13.18 7.53 1.44
N LYS A 93 -13.53 8.14 2.58
CA LYS A 93 -12.74 9.23 3.20
C LYS A 93 -11.28 8.89 3.47
N TYR A 94 -11.01 7.61 3.71
CA TYR A 94 -9.68 7.16 4.12
C TYR A 94 -8.98 6.31 3.07
N LYS A 95 -9.54 6.17 1.85
CA LYS A 95 -8.95 5.31 0.82
C LYS A 95 -8.06 6.05 -0.15
N SER A 96 -7.02 5.36 -0.58
CA SER A 96 -6.14 5.76 -1.66
C SER A 96 -6.94 5.92 -2.94
N LYS A 97 -6.93 7.15 -3.47
CA LYS A 97 -7.46 7.50 -4.77
C LYS A 97 -6.90 6.58 -5.86
N ILE A 98 -5.60 6.28 -5.80
CA ILE A 98 -4.91 5.47 -6.79
C ILE A 98 -5.39 4.02 -6.75
N ALA A 99 -5.50 3.44 -5.55
CA ALA A 99 -6.02 2.08 -5.37
C ALA A 99 -7.45 1.94 -5.91
N THR A 100 -8.28 2.96 -5.66
CA THR A 100 -9.68 2.97 -6.11
C THR A 100 -9.77 3.08 -7.62
N ILE A 101 -9.00 3.97 -8.25
CA ILE A 101 -9.02 4.17 -9.71
C ILE A 101 -8.47 2.94 -10.44
N ASP A 102 -7.35 2.38 -9.97
CA ASP A 102 -6.73 1.19 -10.56
C ASP A 102 -7.69 0.01 -10.53
N PHE A 103 -8.30 -0.25 -9.37
CA PHE A 103 -9.29 -1.31 -9.22
C PHE A 103 -10.52 -1.06 -10.12
N ALA A 104 -11.08 0.15 -10.07
CA ALA A 104 -12.27 0.52 -10.85
C ALA A 104 -12.09 0.28 -12.36
N LYS A 105 -10.93 0.63 -12.92
CA LYS A 105 -10.62 0.42 -14.35
C LYS A 105 -10.60 -1.05 -14.76
N GLY A 106 -10.35 -1.96 -13.83
CA GLY A 106 -10.32 -3.40 -14.10
C GLY A 106 -11.68 -4.08 -14.01
N VAL A 107 -12.68 -3.44 -13.39
CA VAL A 107 -13.95 -4.10 -13.03
C VAL A 107 -15.21 -3.37 -13.50
N LEU A 108 -15.15 -2.05 -13.67
CA LEU A 108 -16.30 -1.25 -14.11
C LEU A 108 -16.31 -1.10 -15.63
N ALA A 109 -17.50 -1.02 -16.21
CA ALA A 109 -17.69 -0.70 -17.62
C ALA A 109 -17.29 0.75 -17.94
N ASP A 110 -16.88 0.98 -19.20
CA ASP A 110 -16.34 2.28 -19.66
C ASP A 110 -17.34 3.43 -19.51
N ASP A 111 -18.63 3.18 -19.71
CA ASP A 111 -19.70 4.17 -19.54
C ASP A 111 -19.88 4.62 -18.08
N VAL A 112 -19.75 3.68 -17.14
CA VAL A 112 -19.75 3.96 -15.70
C VAL A 112 -18.50 4.75 -15.30
N LEU A 113 -17.33 4.36 -15.83
CA LEU A 113 -16.08 5.10 -15.63
C LEU A 113 -16.21 6.54 -16.13
N GLU A 114 -16.79 6.73 -17.31
CA GLU A 114 -16.98 8.07 -17.90
C GLU A 114 -17.91 8.94 -17.05
N THR A 115 -18.98 8.36 -16.50
CA THR A 115 -19.87 9.06 -15.56
C THR A 115 -19.13 9.56 -14.31
N CYS A 116 -18.10 8.82 -13.87
CA CYS A 116 -17.27 9.16 -12.72
C CYS A 116 -16.11 10.12 -13.06
N ARG A 117 -15.81 10.35 -14.35
CA ARG A 117 -14.63 11.08 -14.80
C ARG A 117 -14.72 12.59 -14.53
N LYS A 118 -13.69 13.16 -13.90
CA LYS A 118 -13.54 14.61 -13.68
C LYS A 118 -12.88 15.30 -14.87
N ASN A 119 -11.81 14.71 -15.37
CA ASN A 119 -11.05 15.12 -16.56
C ASN A 119 -10.28 13.89 -17.10
N GLU A 120 -9.43 14.07 -18.11
CA GLU A 120 -8.70 12.96 -18.75
C GLU A 120 -7.88 12.09 -17.76
N GLU A 121 -7.37 12.68 -16.68
CA GLU A 121 -6.47 12.03 -15.71
C GLU A 121 -7.13 11.72 -14.35
N ASP A 122 -8.36 12.18 -14.10
CA ASP A 122 -8.96 12.19 -12.77
C ASP A 122 -10.43 11.72 -12.73
N PHE A 123 -10.81 11.12 -11.59
CA PHE A 123 -12.14 10.58 -11.31
C PHE A 123 -12.66 11.07 -9.94
N ASP A 124 -13.99 11.03 -9.76
CA ASP A 124 -14.65 11.18 -8.46
C ASP A 124 -14.58 9.84 -7.70
N THR A 125 -13.64 9.73 -6.75
CA THR A 125 -13.38 8.50 -5.99
C THR A 125 -14.62 7.97 -5.26
N THR A 126 -15.46 8.86 -4.72
CA THR A 126 -16.68 8.43 -4.03
C THR A 126 -17.70 7.87 -5.03
N ALA A 127 -17.84 8.49 -6.21
CA ALA A 127 -18.70 7.97 -7.26
C ALA A 127 -18.21 6.60 -7.77
N LEU A 128 -16.90 6.41 -7.95
CA LEU A 128 -16.32 5.11 -8.29
C LEU A 128 -16.64 4.05 -7.23
N LEU A 129 -16.53 4.39 -5.95
CA LEU A 129 -16.84 3.44 -4.87
C LEU A 129 -18.34 3.10 -4.80
N PHE A 130 -19.23 4.04 -5.11
CA PHE A 130 -20.66 3.74 -5.25
C PHE A 130 -20.92 2.75 -6.39
N ALA A 131 -20.25 2.92 -7.53
CA ALA A 131 -20.35 2.00 -8.65
C ALA A 131 -19.77 0.62 -8.33
N ILE A 132 -18.58 0.55 -7.69
CA ILE A 132 -17.96 -0.70 -7.24
C ILE A 132 -18.90 -1.43 -6.28
N TYR A 133 -19.43 -0.73 -5.27
CA TYR A 133 -20.37 -1.30 -4.31
C TYR A 133 -21.60 -1.91 -4.99
N HIS A 134 -22.18 -1.20 -5.95
CA HIS A 134 -23.37 -1.66 -6.66
C HIS A 134 -23.09 -2.86 -7.56
N ASN A 135 -21.95 -2.87 -8.26
CA ASN A 135 -21.52 -3.99 -9.09
C ASN A 135 -21.28 -5.25 -8.25
N SER A 136 -20.53 -5.11 -7.16
CA SER A 136 -20.24 -6.18 -6.21
C SER A 136 -19.72 -5.60 -4.91
N TRP A 137 -20.51 -5.67 -3.84
CA TRP A 137 -20.12 -5.10 -2.56
C TRP A 137 -18.88 -5.77 -1.95
N SER A 138 -18.60 -7.04 -2.30
CA SER A 138 -17.41 -7.75 -1.82
C SER A 138 -16.11 -7.12 -2.35
N ASP A 139 -16.18 -6.43 -3.48
CA ASP A 139 -15.03 -5.78 -4.12
C ASP A 139 -14.51 -4.61 -3.29
N LEU A 140 -15.32 -4.03 -2.40
CA LEU A 140 -14.83 -3.03 -1.43
C LEU A 140 -13.73 -3.60 -0.54
N ARG A 141 -13.74 -4.91 -0.25
CA ARG A 141 -12.67 -5.60 0.47
C ARG A 141 -11.37 -5.62 -0.34
N LEU A 142 -11.45 -5.82 -1.65
CA LEU A 142 -10.28 -5.78 -2.54
C LEU A 142 -9.72 -4.36 -2.62
N VAL A 143 -10.57 -3.34 -2.74
CA VAL A 143 -10.12 -1.93 -2.68
C VAL A 143 -9.44 -1.62 -1.35
N PHE A 144 -10.00 -2.13 -0.25
CA PHE A 144 -9.40 -1.98 1.08
C PHE A 144 -8.01 -2.61 1.18
N HIS A 145 -7.85 -3.83 0.66
CA HIS A 145 -6.57 -4.52 0.61
C HIS A 145 -5.54 -3.81 -0.28
N LEU A 146 -5.95 -3.35 -1.47
CA LEU A 146 -5.10 -2.55 -2.35
C LEU A 146 -4.68 -1.25 -1.68
N ASP A 147 -5.57 -0.56 -0.98
CA ASP A 147 -5.23 0.63 -0.19
C ASP A 147 -4.10 0.36 0.82
N LYS A 148 -4.15 -0.79 1.52
CA LYS A 148 -3.08 -1.20 2.45
C LYS A 148 -1.76 -1.44 1.70
N ILE A 149 -1.79 -2.08 0.53
CA ILE A 149 -0.59 -2.30 -0.29
C ILE A 149 0.02 -0.95 -0.74
N HIS A 150 -0.81 -0.03 -1.23
CA HIS A 150 -0.33 1.27 -1.70
C HIS A 150 0.25 2.15 -0.58
N LYS A 151 -0.18 1.93 0.67
CA LYS A 151 0.26 2.71 1.85
C LYS A 151 1.42 2.09 2.63
N SER A 152 1.75 0.82 2.39
CA SER A 152 2.76 0.12 3.18
C SER A 152 3.99 -0.16 2.34
N GLY A 153 5.20 -0.05 2.89
CA GLY A 153 6.41 -0.57 2.26
C GLY A 153 6.63 -2.05 2.56
N PHE A 154 7.53 -2.67 1.81
CA PHE A 154 7.76 -4.12 1.88
C PHE A 154 9.25 -4.48 1.99
N ALA A 155 9.58 -5.38 2.92
CA ALA A 155 10.86 -6.07 2.93
C ALA A 155 10.91 -7.09 1.80
N ARG A 156 11.99 -7.12 1.02
CA ARG A 156 12.19 -8.15 -0.01
C ARG A 156 12.96 -9.33 0.56
N MET A 157 12.38 -10.52 0.43
CA MET A 157 12.99 -11.75 0.92
C MET A 157 13.09 -12.79 -0.19
N LYS A 158 14.14 -13.61 -0.12
CA LYS A 158 14.35 -14.80 -0.97
C LYS A 158 14.58 -16.02 -0.08
N LEU A 159 14.24 -17.21 -0.57
CA LEU A 159 14.61 -18.43 0.13
C LEU A 159 16.14 -18.54 0.19
N LYS A 160 16.64 -18.89 1.38
CA LYS A 160 18.06 -19.12 1.64
C LYS A 160 18.59 -20.30 0.82
N ASP A 161 17.81 -21.38 0.78
CA ASP A 161 18.16 -22.60 0.05
C ASP A 161 17.43 -22.70 -1.29
N MET A 162 18.11 -23.26 -2.28
CA MET A 162 17.49 -23.64 -3.55
C MET A 162 16.56 -24.83 -3.34
N VAL A 163 15.27 -24.61 -3.60
CA VAL A 163 14.21 -25.63 -3.50
C VAL A 163 13.63 -25.97 -4.87
N ARG A 164 13.34 -27.26 -5.08
CA ARG A 164 12.64 -27.73 -6.28
C ARG A 164 11.17 -27.31 -6.21
N ARG A 165 10.59 -26.97 -7.36
CA ARG A 165 9.18 -26.60 -7.45
C ARG A 165 8.31 -27.83 -7.11
N PRO A 166 7.34 -27.72 -6.17
CA PRO A 166 6.37 -28.76 -5.90
C PRO A 166 5.50 -29.06 -7.13
N ARG A 167 4.84 -30.23 -7.13
CA ARG A 167 3.86 -30.59 -8.18
C ARG A 167 2.57 -29.78 -8.06
N ARG A 168 2.11 -29.55 -6.83
CA ARG A 168 0.92 -28.72 -6.53
C ARG A 168 1.23 -27.26 -6.84
N ASN A 169 0.27 -26.53 -7.38
CA ASN A 169 0.41 -25.08 -7.57
C ASN A 169 0.39 -24.36 -6.22
N PHE A 170 1.06 -23.22 -6.11
CA PHE A 170 1.04 -22.40 -4.90
C PHE A 170 -0.35 -21.80 -4.63
N GLU A 171 -1.08 -21.42 -5.67
CA GLU A 171 -2.48 -20.98 -5.56
C GLU A 171 -3.37 -22.07 -4.93
N GLU A 172 -3.22 -23.30 -5.41
CA GLU A 172 -3.92 -24.47 -4.86
C GLU A 172 -3.51 -24.74 -3.41
N PHE A 173 -2.30 -24.40 -2.99
CA PHE A 173 -1.84 -24.56 -1.61
C PHE A 173 -2.43 -23.50 -0.68
N LEU A 174 -2.61 -22.27 -1.16
CA LEU A 174 -3.10 -21.13 -0.38
C LEU A 174 -4.62 -21.14 -0.10
N GLN A 175 -5.23 -22.33 -0.05
CA GLN A 175 -6.66 -22.44 0.29
C GLN A 175 -6.92 -22.03 1.74
N PRO A 176 -8.08 -21.43 2.05
CA PRO A 176 -8.38 -20.88 3.37
C PRO A 176 -8.12 -21.85 4.52
N GLU A 177 -8.49 -23.12 4.37
CA GLU A 177 -8.33 -24.16 5.40
C GLU A 177 -6.85 -24.41 5.69
N THR A 178 -6.05 -24.61 4.63
CA THR A 178 -4.60 -24.85 4.76
C THR A 178 -3.88 -23.67 5.41
N VAL A 179 -4.23 -22.44 5.01
CA VAL A 179 -3.61 -21.24 5.59
C VAL A 179 -4.01 -21.09 7.07
N LYS A 180 -5.29 -21.28 7.41
CA LYS A 180 -5.77 -21.21 8.80
C LYS A 180 -5.09 -22.24 9.69
N GLU A 181 -4.98 -23.49 9.26
CA GLU A 181 -4.28 -24.54 10.03
C GLU A 181 -2.82 -24.16 10.33
N ILE A 182 -2.12 -23.57 9.35
CA ILE A 182 -0.74 -23.11 9.53
C ILE A 182 -0.66 -21.94 10.54
N LEU A 183 -1.61 -21.01 10.50
CA LEU A 183 -1.69 -19.88 11.43
C LEU A 183 -2.02 -20.36 12.85
N ASP A 184 -2.97 -21.28 13.01
CA ASP A 184 -3.33 -21.85 14.32
C ASP A 184 -2.14 -22.60 14.93
N ALA A 185 -1.42 -23.38 14.12
CA ALA A 185 -0.20 -24.06 14.55
C ALA A 185 0.93 -23.07 14.89
N PHE A 186 0.99 -21.91 14.22
CA PHE A 186 1.91 -20.83 14.56
C PHE A 186 1.55 -20.20 15.90
N ASP A 187 0.30 -19.78 16.11
CA ASP A 187 -0.13 -19.12 17.34
C ASP A 187 0.01 -20.04 18.54
N LYS A 188 -0.34 -21.33 18.40
CA LYS A 188 -0.13 -22.34 19.44
C LYS A 188 1.34 -22.50 19.81
N ALA A 189 2.24 -22.48 18.83
CA ALA A 189 3.68 -22.58 19.07
C ALA A 189 4.26 -21.30 19.67
N LYS A 190 3.70 -20.13 19.36
CA LYS A 190 4.09 -18.85 19.96
C LYS A 190 3.64 -18.71 21.40
N GLY A 191 2.42 -19.16 21.72
CA GLY A 191 1.90 -19.17 23.09
C GLY A 191 1.81 -17.79 23.75
N ASP A 192 1.73 -16.71 22.96
CA ASP A 192 1.71 -15.33 23.45
C ASP A 192 0.28 -14.80 23.71
N GLY A 193 -0.73 -15.67 23.59
CA GLY A 193 -2.14 -15.34 23.80
C GLY A 193 -2.76 -14.50 22.68
N ARG A 194 -2.09 -14.36 21.53
CA ARG A 194 -2.56 -13.56 20.39
C ARG A 194 -2.95 -14.48 19.23
N THR A 195 -3.98 -14.07 18.49
CA THR A 195 -4.52 -14.83 17.36
C THR A 195 -4.26 -14.14 16.03
N SER A 196 -3.93 -14.95 15.03
CA SER A 196 -3.69 -14.58 13.64
C SER A 196 -4.89 -14.99 12.80
N GLU A 197 -5.64 -14.02 12.31
CA GLU A 197 -6.82 -14.23 11.47
C GLU A 197 -6.46 -14.15 9.99
N PHE A 198 -6.66 -15.25 9.27
CA PHE A 198 -6.63 -15.22 7.80
C PHE A 198 -7.79 -14.39 7.25
N LYS A 199 -7.49 -13.37 6.43
CA LYS A 199 -8.49 -12.47 5.86
C LYS A 199 -8.76 -12.73 4.39
N ASN A 200 -7.72 -12.86 3.57
CA ASN A 200 -7.89 -13.15 2.16
C ASN A 200 -6.59 -13.58 1.47
N VAL A 201 -6.73 -14.20 0.30
CA VAL A 201 -5.68 -14.28 -0.73
C VAL A 201 -6.15 -13.56 -1.98
N VAL A 202 -5.33 -12.65 -2.50
CA VAL A 202 -5.61 -11.92 -3.74
C VAL A 202 -4.50 -12.19 -4.74
N ILE A 203 -4.87 -12.54 -5.96
CA ILE A 203 -3.93 -12.63 -7.07
C ILE A 203 -3.89 -11.28 -7.76
N HIS A 204 -2.70 -10.68 -7.84
CA HIS A 204 -2.51 -9.39 -8.48
C HIS A 204 -1.18 -9.39 -9.21
N ASN A 205 -1.19 -9.14 -10.53
CA ASN A 205 0.01 -9.13 -11.38
C ASN A 205 0.86 -10.43 -11.26
N GLY A 206 0.21 -11.59 -11.17
CA GLY A 206 0.88 -12.89 -11.04
C GLY A 206 1.48 -13.19 -9.65
N HIS A 207 1.34 -12.26 -8.70
CA HIS A 207 1.73 -12.46 -7.31
C HIS A 207 0.54 -12.94 -6.47
N HIS A 208 0.84 -13.62 -5.35
CA HIS A 208 -0.15 -14.09 -4.39
C HIS A 208 -0.02 -13.30 -3.09
N LEU A 209 -0.98 -12.41 -2.83
CA LEU A 209 -1.01 -11.54 -1.66
C LEU A 209 -1.85 -12.19 -0.57
N VAL A 210 -1.22 -12.61 0.51
CA VAL A 210 -1.88 -13.18 1.68
C VAL A 210 -2.05 -12.09 2.74
N PHE A 211 -3.29 -11.86 3.17
CA PHE A 211 -3.66 -10.87 4.18
C PHE A 211 -3.99 -11.55 5.50
N ILE A 212 -3.27 -11.19 6.54
CA ILE A 212 -3.43 -11.72 7.89
C ILE A 212 -3.59 -10.54 8.84
N ARG A 213 -4.59 -10.63 9.72
CA ARG A 213 -4.80 -9.66 10.80
C ARG A 213 -4.38 -10.32 12.10
N ARG A 214 -3.52 -9.69 12.89
CA ARG A 214 -3.06 -10.24 14.17
C ARG A 214 -3.16 -9.21 15.28
N ALA A 215 -3.40 -9.63 16.51
CA ALA A 215 -3.25 -8.76 17.67
C ALA A 215 -1.75 -8.38 17.85
N GLU A 216 -1.42 -7.08 17.91
CA GLU A 216 -0.03 -6.60 18.00
C GLU A 216 0.39 -6.28 19.43
N ARG A 217 -0.28 -5.33 20.09
CA ARG A 217 0.06 -4.90 21.46
C ARG A 217 -1.21 -4.48 22.20
N PRO A 218 -1.24 -4.63 23.55
CA PRO A 218 -2.33 -4.13 24.35
C PRO A 218 -2.56 -2.65 24.05
N ASP A 219 -3.81 -2.26 23.88
CA ASP A 219 -4.22 -0.89 23.62
C ASP A 219 -5.53 -0.58 24.35
N LEU A 220 -5.80 0.70 24.55
CA LEU A 220 -7.02 1.21 25.14
C LEU A 220 -8.03 1.48 24.02
N VAL A 221 -9.02 0.60 23.89
CA VAL A 221 -10.09 0.74 22.90
C VAL A 221 -11.19 1.59 23.51
N LEU A 222 -11.39 2.79 22.94
CA LEU A 222 -12.49 3.67 23.32
C LEU A 222 -13.80 3.10 22.78
N ARG A 223 -14.74 2.78 23.68
CA ARG A 223 -16.13 2.47 23.35
C ARG A 223 -17.06 3.49 24.00
N ALA A 224 -18.30 3.57 23.52
CA ALA A 224 -19.29 4.57 23.96
C ALA A 224 -19.58 4.57 25.48
N GLY A 225 -19.20 3.53 26.21
CA GLY A 225 -19.37 3.39 27.67
C GLY A 225 -18.07 3.36 28.49
N GLY A 226 -16.90 3.58 27.88
CA GLY A 226 -15.63 3.60 28.61
C GLY A 226 -14.42 3.11 27.80
N VAL A 227 -13.29 2.99 28.48
CA VAL A 227 -12.05 2.44 27.93
C VAL A 227 -12.01 0.94 28.21
N VAL A 228 -11.91 0.13 27.16
CA VAL A 228 -11.74 -1.33 27.28
C VAL A 228 -10.32 -1.71 26.93
N HIS A 229 -9.70 -2.60 27.70
CA HIS A 229 -8.43 -3.21 27.31
C HIS A 229 -8.65 -4.12 26.11
N GLY A 230 -7.99 -3.80 24.99
CA GLY A 230 -8.00 -4.61 23.78
C GLY A 230 -6.60 -4.72 23.20
N TYR A 231 -6.52 -5.12 21.94
CA TYR A 231 -5.27 -5.11 21.18
C TYR A 231 -5.42 -4.22 19.96
N ARG A 232 -4.38 -3.43 19.66
CA ARG A 232 -4.26 -2.81 18.34
C ARG A 232 -4.02 -3.93 17.31
N PRO A 233 -4.82 -4.02 16.25
CA PRO A 233 -4.56 -4.99 15.19
C PRO A 233 -3.38 -4.53 14.32
N GLU A 234 -2.50 -5.48 13.99
CA GLU A 234 -1.57 -5.33 12.88
C GLU A 234 -2.10 -6.04 11.63
N TRP A 235 -1.76 -5.47 10.48
CA TRP A 235 -1.90 -6.12 9.18
C TRP A 235 -0.55 -6.68 8.77
N ILE A 236 -0.54 -7.98 8.48
CA ILE A 236 0.57 -8.69 7.88
C ILE A 236 0.17 -9.00 6.44
N ILE A 237 0.94 -8.47 5.49
CA ILE A 237 0.76 -8.69 4.06
C ILE A 237 1.99 -9.45 3.55
N LEU A 238 1.76 -10.66 3.04
CA LEU A 238 2.79 -11.48 2.42
C LEU A 238 2.52 -11.54 0.92
N ASP A 239 3.39 -10.91 0.15
CA ASP A 239 3.33 -10.83 -1.31
C ASP A 239 4.29 -11.86 -1.92
N PHE A 240 3.79 -13.05 -2.22
CA PHE A 240 4.60 -14.15 -2.74
C PHE A 240 4.76 -14.07 -4.26
N ALA A 241 5.99 -14.31 -4.71
CA ALA A 241 6.37 -14.39 -6.11
C ALA A 241 7.15 -15.67 -6.40
N ASP A 242 7.29 -16.01 -7.69
CA ASP A 242 8.09 -17.13 -8.19
C ASP A 242 7.74 -18.49 -7.54
N GLY A 243 6.45 -18.71 -7.27
CA GLY A 243 5.95 -19.91 -6.58
C GLY A 243 6.52 -20.04 -5.16
N ALA A 244 6.40 -18.97 -4.37
CA ALA A 244 6.90 -18.84 -3.00
C ALA A 244 8.42 -18.90 -2.84
N LYS A 245 9.21 -18.77 -3.91
CA LYS A 245 10.68 -18.63 -3.76
C LYS A 245 11.09 -17.25 -3.24
N ARG A 246 10.22 -16.27 -3.45
CA ARG A 246 10.40 -14.90 -2.97
C ARG A 246 9.12 -14.45 -2.27
N VAL A 247 9.28 -13.61 -1.26
CA VAL A 247 8.16 -12.99 -0.56
C VAL A 247 8.53 -11.56 -0.22
N ASN A 248 7.64 -10.63 -0.53
CA ASN A 248 7.72 -9.29 -0.01
C ASN A 248 6.84 -9.21 1.24
N ILE A 249 7.37 -8.68 2.35
CA ILE A 249 6.70 -8.71 3.65
C ILE A 249 6.40 -7.28 4.12
N SER A 250 5.13 -7.01 4.42
CA SER A 250 4.71 -5.78 5.08
C SER A 250 3.98 -6.07 6.39
N SER A 251 4.52 -5.59 7.50
CA SER A 251 3.93 -5.69 8.84
C SER A 251 4.65 -4.73 9.78
N VAL A 252 4.01 -4.31 10.87
CA VAL A 252 4.68 -3.49 11.91
C VAL A 252 5.62 -4.32 12.77
N SER A 253 5.34 -5.61 12.95
CA SER A 253 6.18 -6.55 13.69
C SER A 253 7.45 -6.93 12.93
N VAL A 254 8.55 -7.08 13.69
CA VAL A 254 9.88 -7.35 13.12
C VAL A 254 10.15 -8.83 12.84
N SER A 255 9.57 -9.79 13.56
CA SER A 255 9.90 -11.23 13.38
C SER A 255 8.70 -12.10 13.02
N ILE A 256 7.56 -11.84 13.65
CA ILE A 256 6.28 -12.54 13.43
C ILE A 256 5.95 -12.80 11.95
N PRO A 257 5.94 -11.79 11.06
CA PRO A 257 5.53 -12.02 9.68
C PRO A 257 6.53 -12.88 8.89
N LEU A 258 7.83 -12.83 9.22
CA LEU A 258 8.84 -13.69 8.61
C LEU A 258 8.68 -15.15 9.04
N GLU A 259 8.39 -15.39 10.31
CA GLU A 259 8.14 -16.75 10.80
C GLU A 259 6.89 -17.36 10.17
N ILE A 260 5.82 -16.57 10.01
CA ILE A 260 4.61 -17.01 9.30
C ILE A 260 4.96 -17.31 7.83
N ALA A 261 5.71 -16.45 7.15
CA ALA A 261 6.13 -16.69 5.78
C ALA A 261 6.96 -17.98 5.66
N ASN A 262 7.92 -18.22 6.56
CA ASN A 262 8.72 -19.44 6.62
C ASN A 262 7.86 -20.69 6.79
N ARG A 263 6.81 -20.63 7.64
CA ARG A 263 5.89 -21.75 7.84
C ARG A 263 5.03 -22.03 6.61
N LEU A 264 4.50 -21.00 5.96
CA LEU A 264 3.75 -21.15 4.71
C LEU A 264 4.63 -21.77 3.62
N ALA A 265 5.86 -21.27 3.45
CA ALA A 265 6.82 -21.85 2.51
C ALA A 265 7.15 -23.30 2.88
N SER A 266 7.41 -23.58 4.16
CA SER A 266 7.76 -24.93 4.61
C SER A 266 6.63 -25.93 4.37
N GLY A 267 5.39 -25.51 4.63
CA GLY A 267 4.18 -26.30 4.32
C GLY A 267 4.04 -26.56 2.83
N TYR A 268 4.31 -25.56 1.98
CA TYR A 268 4.21 -25.69 0.53
C TYR A 268 5.31 -26.58 -0.08
N PHE A 269 6.56 -26.39 0.33
CA PHE A 269 7.70 -27.15 -0.18
C PHE A 269 7.87 -28.52 0.49
N GLY A 270 7.14 -28.79 1.59
CA GLY A 270 7.22 -30.06 2.33
C GLY A 270 8.53 -30.29 3.07
N ARG A 271 9.30 -29.22 3.33
CA ARG A 271 10.56 -29.24 4.07
C ARG A 271 10.77 -27.92 4.80
N SER A 272 11.68 -27.89 5.78
CA SER A 272 12.04 -26.63 6.44
C SER A 272 12.60 -25.64 5.42
N CYS A 273 12.00 -24.45 5.38
CA CYS A 273 12.37 -23.34 4.51
C CYS A 273 12.53 -22.07 5.33
N GLU A 274 13.62 -21.33 5.05
CA GLU A 274 13.89 -20.04 5.66
C GLU A 274 14.09 -18.99 4.57
N TYR A 275 13.42 -17.85 4.73
CA TYR A 275 13.67 -16.66 3.97
C TYR A 275 14.80 -15.82 4.60
N GLU A 276 15.57 -15.16 3.75
CA GLU A 276 16.54 -14.15 4.13
C GLU A 276 16.35 -12.88 3.29
N ASN A 277 16.87 -11.75 3.79
CA ASN A 277 16.80 -10.49 3.07
C ASN A 277 17.42 -10.68 1.68
N GLU A 278 16.70 -10.22 0.66
CA GLU A 278 17.29 -10.14 -0.66
C GLU A 278 18.43 -9.10 -0.65
N SER A 279 19.58 -9.50 -1.21
CA SER A 279 20.70 -8.63 -1.50
C SER A 279 20.97 -8.68 -3.00
N LYS A 280 21.02 -7.51 -3.62
CA LYS A 280 21.48 -7.34 -5.00
C LYS A 280 22.63 -6.34 -4.97
N VAL A 281 23.81 -6.84 -5.34
CA VAL A 281 25.04 -6.04 -5.33
C VAL A 281 25.06 -5.13 -6.55
N THR A 282 25.51 -3.90 -6.32
CA THR A 282 25.85 -2.90 -7.33
C THR A 282 27.28 -2.44 -7.06
N TYR A 283 28.09 -2.25 -8.10
CA TYR A 283 29.49 -1.90 -7.95
C TYR A 283 29.71 -0.38 -7.90
N ALA A 284 30.75 0.09 -7.19
CA ALA A 284 31.11 1.52 -7.07
C ALA A 284 31.08 2.26 -8.41
N LYS A 285 31.74 1.71 -9.44
CA LYS A 285 31.79 2.29 -10.80
C LYS A 285 30.43 2.44 -11.48
N GLN A 286 29.43 1.63 -11.12
CA GLN A 286 28.06 1.82 -11.61
C GLN A 286 27.41 3.02 -10.92
N LEU A 287 27.60 3.15 -9.60
CA LEU A 287 27.08 4.27 -8.81
C LEU A 287 27.73 5.60 -9.21
N GLU A 288 29.04 5.64 -9.43
CA GLU A 288 29.75 6.83 -9.93
C GLU A 288 29.18 7.31 -11.27
N ARG A 289 28.98 6.39 -12.22
CA ARG A 289 28.38 6.72 -13.52
C ARG A 289 26.97 7.27 -13.37
N PHE A 290 26.18 6.69 -12.47
CA PHE A 290 24.84 7.17 -12.19
C PHE A 290 24.82 8.55 -11.54
N LEU A 291 25.67 8.81 -10.56
CA LEU A 291 25.82 10.12 -9.93
C LEU A 291 26.29 11.17 -10.92
N ASP A 292 27.21 10.84 -11.84
CA ASP A 292 27.64 11.75 -12.90
C ASP A 292 26.51 12.09 -13.88
N ILE A 293 25.68 11.11 -14.24
CA ILE A 293 24.47 11.30 -15.06
C ILE A 293 23.50 12.27 -14.37
N LEU A 294 23.24 12.04 -13.08
CA LEU A 294 22.36 12.87 -12.27
C LEU A 294 22.92 14.30 -12.12
N ARG A 295 24.21 14.44 -11.85
CA ARG A 295 24.91 15.74 -11.74
C ARG A 295 24.80 16.53 -13.03
N LYS A 296 25.00 15.87 -14.19
CA LYS A 296 24.89 16.48 -15.52
C LYS A 296 23.44 16.66 -16.00
N GLN A 297 22.45 16.32 -15.18
CA GLN A 297 21.02 16.40 -15.50
C GLN A 297 20.65 15.70 -16.82
N LYS A 298 21.35 14.60 -17.16
CA LYS A 298 21.13 13.89 -18.43
C LYS A 298 19.89 13.01 -18.43
N THR A 299 19.27 12.81 -17.26
CA THR A 299 18.04 12.05 -17.07
C THR A 299 16.91 13.00 -16.74
N GLY A 300 16.09 13.37 -17.72
CA GLY A 300 14.92 14.24 -17.47
C GLY A 300 13.91 13.65 -16.48
N GLU A 301 13.97 12.34 -16.22
CA GLU A 301 13.08 11.62 -15.30
C GLU A 301 13.55 11.62 -13.83
N LEU A 302 14.86 11.79 -13.59
CA LEU A 302 15.47 11.78 -12.25
C LEU A 302 16.36 13.00 -12.07
N LEU A 303 16.01 13.87 -11.11
CA LEU A 303 16.77 15.07 -10.79
C LEU A 303 17.41 14.93 -9.41
N LEU A 304 18.73 15.12 -9.28
CA LEU A 304 19.39 15.14 -7.98
C LEU A 304 19.01 16.43 -7.24
N VAL A 305 18.41 16.31 -6.06
CA VAL A 305 17.93 17.46 -5.26
C VAL A 305 18.51 17.52 -3.85
N GLU A 306 19.18 16.45 -3.42
CA GLU A 306 19.86 16.37 -2.12
C GLU A 306 21.02 15.37 -2.19
N VAL A 307 22.14 15.73 -1.58
CA VAL A 307 23.26 14.81 -1.31
C VAL A 307 23.71 14.99 0.13
N VAL A 308 24.02 13.87 0.76
CA VAL A 308 24.51 13.79 2.14
C VAL A 308 25.82 13.01 2.12
N VAL A 309 26.91 13.67 2.50
CA VAL A 309 28.25 13.09 2.54
C VAL A 309 28.84 13.12 3.96
N LEU A 310 29.72 12.18 4.23
CA LEU A 310 30.47 11.98 5.47
C LEU A 310 31.96 12.04 5.15
N ASN A 311 32.78 12.62 6.04
CA ASN A 311 34.24 12.67 5.90
C ASN A 311 34.74 13.15 4.52
N SER A 312 33.96 13.97 3.82
CA SER A 312 34.21 14.46 2.47
C SER A 312 33.64 15.87 2.36
N PRO A 313 34.33 16.80 1.66
CA PRO A 313 35.57 16.61 0.89
C PRO A 313 36.85 16.65 1.74
N LEU A 314 36.75 16.90 3.04
CA LEU A 314 37.89 16.98 3.96
C LEU A 314 37.87 15.80 4.93
N GLU A 315 39.00 15.14 5.11
CA GLU A 315 39.11 14.03 6.06
C GLU A 315 38.76 14.52 7.49
N GLY A 316 37.89 13.78 8.18
CA GLY A 316 37.37 14.15 9.50
C GLY A 316 36.34 15.28 9.50
N SER A 317 35.84 15.71 8.33
CA SER A 317 34.78 16.72 8.26
C SER A 317 33.49 16.22 8.90
N PRO A 318 32.70 17.12 9.52
CA PRO A 318 31.34 16.79 9.90
C PRO A 318 30.51 16.41 8.66
N LYS A 319 29.39 15.75 8.90
CA LYS A 319 28.39 15.43 7.88
C LYS A 319 27.96 16.70 7.12
N ILE A 320 28.09 16.70 5.80
CA ILE A 320 27.68 17.80 4.93
C ILE A 320 26.41 17.39 4.19
N LYS A 321 25.41 18.28 4.20
CA LYS A 321 24.16 18.12 3.45
C LYS A 321 23.98 19.29 2.48
N ILE A 322 23.92 18.99 1.19
CA ILE A 322 23.58 19.96 0.14
C ILE A 322 22.18 19.61 -0.35
N THR A 323 21.24 20.55 -0.27
CA THR A 323 19.83 20.33 -0.63
C THR A 323 19.20 21.59 -1.18
N ASP A 324 18.31 21.43 -2.14
CA ASP A 324 17.34 22.46 -2.53
C ASP A 324 15.96 22.11 -1.91
N PRO A 325 15.35 22.96 -1.08
CA PRO A 325 14.05 22.68 -0.46
C PRO A 325 12.90 22.56 -1.47
N ASP A 326 12.96 23.34 -2.56
CA ASP A 326 11.93 23.43 -3.59
C ASP A 326 12.05 22.33 -4.67
N SER A 327 13.02 21.43 -4.49
CA SER A 327 13.28 20.27 -5.36
C SER A 327 13.78 20.66 -6.75
N HIS A 328 14.48 21.78 -6.87
CA HIS A 328 15.26 22.11 -8.05
C HIS A 328 16.53 21.22 -8.14
N PRO A 329 17.00 20.88 -9.35
CA PRO A 329 18.24 20.15 -9.54
C PRO A 329 19.43 20.87 -8.92
N ILE A 330 20.25 20.16 -8.15
CA ILE A 330 21.46 20.71 -7.51
C ILE A 330 22.76 20.35 -8.24
N GLY A 331 22.68 19.73 -9.42
CA GLY A 331 23.84 19.21 -10.16
C GLY A 331 24.90 20.28 -10.48
N ASP A 332 24.48 21.45 -10.94
CA ASP A 332 25.40 22.56 -11.25
C ASP A 332 26.04 23.15 -9.99
N ALA A 333 25.26 23.25 -8.91
CA ALA A 333 25.75 23.71 -7.62
C ALA A 333 26.81 22.76 -7.05
N ILE A 334 26.60 21.43 -7.17
CA ILE A 334 27.61 20.42 -6.82
C ILE A 334 28.85 20.60 -7.69
N GLY A 335 28.70 20.76 -9.01
CA GLY A 335 29.84 20.96 -9.91
C GLY A 335 30.67 22.20 -9.59
N HIS A 336 30.04 23.30 -9.15
CA HIS A 336 30.75 24.49 -8.66
C HIS A 336 31.43 24.25 -7.32
N PHE A 337 30.77 23.55 -6.41
CA PHE A 337 31.34 23.18 -5.12
C PHE A 337 32.59 22.31 -5.30
N GLU A 338 32.51 21.25 -6.11
CA GLU A 338 33.63 20.34 -6.35
C GLU A 338 34.86 21.02 -6.95
N LYS A 339 34.69 22.08 -7.75
CA LYS A 339 35.81 22.90 -8.26
C LYS A 339 36.55 23.65 -7.16
N ALA A 340 35.89 23.99 -6.06
CA ALA A 340 36.47 24.75 -4.96
C ALA A 340 37.09 23.87 -3.89
N VAL A 341 36.50 22.70 -3.62
CA VAL A 341 36.82 21.89 -2.43
C VAL A 341 37.27 20.45 -2.72
N GLY A 342 37.18 19.97 -3.96
CA GLY A 342 37.44 18.57 -4.32
C GLY A 342 36.16 17.76 -4.57
N GLY A 343 36.31 16.57 -5.17
CA GLY A 343 35.18 15.73 -5.58
C GLY A 343 34.43 15.13 -4.40
N ILE A 344 33.13 15.40 -4.29
CA ILE A 344 32.26 14.83 -3.23
C ILE A 344 31.41 13.66 -3.74
N LEU A 345 31.21 13.55 -5.06
CA LEU A 345 30.48 12.45 -5.67
C LEU A 345 31.39 11.32 -6.17
N SER A 346 32.71 11.51 -6.14
CA SER A 346 33.69 10.53 -6.62
C SER A 346 33.99 9.41 -5.64
N GLU A 347 33.75 9.62 -4.34
CA GLU A 347 34.04 8.64 -3.29
C GLU A 347 32.73 8.09 -2.74
N ILE A 348 32.23 7.00 -3.34
CA ILE A 348 30.92 6.42 -3.01
C ILE A 348 30.79 6.05 -1.53
N GLU A 349 31.87 5.59 -0.90
CA GLU A 349 31.87 5.21 0.52
C GLU A 349 31.62 6.39 1.47
N ASN A 350 31.91 7.61 1.01
CA ASN A 350 31.66 8.85 1.74
C ASN A 350 30.25 9.40 1.49
N ILE A 351 29.45 8.78 0.61
CA ILE A 351 28.07 9.18 0.33
C ILE A 351 27.12 8.36 1.20
N GLU A 352 26.54 8.97 2.22
CA GLU A 352 25.54 8.32 3.05
C GLU A 352 24.22 8.13 2.30
N SER A 353 23.77 9.18 1.61
CA SER A 353 22.52 9.12 0.84
C SER A 353 22.41 10.26 -0.18
N ILE A 354 21.54 10.05 -1.15
CA ILE A 354 21.07 11.09 -2.08
C ILE A 354 19.54 11.14 -2.06
N LYS A 355 18.96 12.23 -2.54
CA LYS A 355 17.55 12.24 -2.97
C LYS A 355 17.42 12.64 -4.42
N VAL A 356 16.59 11.88 -5.12
CA VAL A 356 16.17 12.18 -6.48
C VAL A 356 14.72 12.67 -6.47
N TYR A 357 14.41 13.65 -7.30
CA TYR A 357 13.05 14.07 -7.58
C TYR A 357 12.52 13.24 -8.74
N TYR A 358 11.49 12.44 -8.44
CA TYR A 358 10.84 11.52 -9.36
C TYR A 358 9.33 11.66 -9.22
N ARG A 359 8.61 11.88 -10.32
CA ARG A 359 7.14 12.05 -10.35
C ARG A 359 6.60 12.98 -9.25
N LYS A 360 7.21 14.16 -9.15
CA LYS A 360 6.88 15.20 -8.17
C LYS A 360 7.11 14.82 -6.69
N LYS A 361 7.98 13.85 -6.44
CA LYS A 361 8.26 13.31 -5.10
C LYS A 361 9.76 13.18 -4.89
N ARG A 362 10.22 13.47 -3.67
CA ARG A 362 11.61 13.26 -3.25
C ARG A 362 11.77 11.83 -2.77
N VAL A 363 12.59 11.04 -3.46
CA VAL A 363 12.88 9.64 -3.14
C VAL A 363 14.33 9.56 -2.66
N SER A 364 14.53 9.08 -1.44
CA SER A 364 15.87 8.86 -0.89
C SER A 364 16.47 7.58 -1.46
N LEU A 365 17.76 7.62 -1.80
CA LEU A 365 18.59 6.47 -2.11
C LEU A 365 19.74 6.40 -1.09
N ILE A 366 20.02 5.21 -0.58
CA ILE A 366 21.08 4.93 0.42
C ILE A 366 21.99 3.87 -0.19
N PHE A 367 23.31 4.09 -0.09
CA PHE A 367 24.32 3.16 -0.58
C PHE A 367 24.95 2.43 0.60
N GLU A 368 24.57 1.17 0.82
CA GLU A 368 25.09 0.36 1.92
C GLU A 368 26.28 -0.47 1.44
N LYS A 369 27.49 -0.22 1.96
CA LYS A 369 28.68 -1.03 1.65
C LYS A 369 28.46 -2.46 2.16
N VAL A 370 28.80 -3.45 1.34
CA VAL A 370 28.74 -4.87 1.70
C VAL A 370 29.90 -5.21 2.62
N GLU A 371 29.62 -5.82 3.78
CA GLU A 371 30.67 -6.22 4.73
C GLU A 371 31.64 -7.22 4.11
N GLY A 372 32.93 -6.90 4.16
CA GLY A 372 34.01 -7.79 3.67
C GLY A 372 34.19 -7.82 2.15
N ALA A 373 33.51 -6.94 1.40
CA ALA A 373 33.68 -6.80 -0.04
C ALA A 373 34.05 -5.35 -0.40
N ASP A 374 35.15 -5.19 -1.15
CA ASP A 374 35.56 -3.90 -1.69
C ASP A 374 34.68 -3.52 -2.88
N ASP A 375 34.31 -2.24 -2.97
CA ASP A 375 33.51 -1.65 -4.06
C ASP A 375 32.10 -2.24 -4.29
N GLU A 376 31.58 -3.04 -3.36
CA GLU A 376 30.25 -3.63 -3.44
C GLU A 376 29.24 -2.93 -2.54
N TYR A 377 28.09 -2.58 -3.11
CA TYR A 377 27.04 -1.83 -2.44
C TYR A 377 25.66 -2.46 -2.66
N VAL A 378 24.80 -2.36 -1.66
CA VAL A 378 23.36 -2.55 -1.80
C VAL A 378 22.70 -1.18 -1.86
N VAL A 379 21.99 -0.90 -2.95
CA VAL A 379 21.26 0.36 -3.08
C VAL A 379 19.85 0.20 -2.52
N ARG A 380 19.50 1.04 -1.55
CA ARG A 380 18.16 1.07 -0.99
C ARG A 380 17.43 2.36 -1.28
N TYR A 381 16.10 2.33 -1.28
CA TYR A 381 15.28 3.52 -1.47
C TYR A 381 14.12 3.65 -0.48
N SER A 382 13.70 4.87 -0.19
CA SER A 382 12.53 5.17 0.64
C SER A 382 11.23 4.98 -0.15
N ASP A 383 10.61 3.81 -0.02
CA ASP A 383 9.44 3.40 -0.79
C ASP A 383 8.12 4.03 -0.35
N HIS A 384 7.98 4.43 0.92
CA HIS A 384 6.77 5.06 1.48
C HIS A 384 6.31 6.33 0.73
N ARG A 385 7.20 6.99 -0.02
CA ARG A 385 6.86 8.17 -0.83
C ARG A 385 6.12 7.79 -2.10
N LEU A 386 6.41 6.62 -2.64
CA LEU A 386 5.87 6.11 -3.89
C LEU A 386 4.71 5.15 -3.58
N ASN A 387 3.68 5.18 -4.43
CA ASN A 387 2.64 4.14 -4.39
C ASN A 387 3.17 2.86 -5.09
N ALA A 388 2.49 1.72 -4.93
CA ALA A 388 2.94 0.43 -5.48
C ALA A 388 3.29 0.45 -6.99
N MET A 389 2.51 1.15 -7.82
CA MET A 389 2.78 1.26 -9.27
C MET A 389 4.01 2.13 -9.55
N GLU A 390 4.13 3.26 -8.86
CA GLU A 390 5.29 4.15 -8.97
C GLU A 390 6.57 3.46 -8.50
N ARG A 391 6.49 2.65 -7.44
CA ARG A 391 7.63 1.85 -6.94
C ARG A 391 8.15 0.91 -8.00
N ARG A 392 7.26 0.11 -8.61
CA ARG A 392 7.64 -0.82 -9.68
C ARG A 392 8.29 -0.08 -10.85
N SER A 393 7.66 0.99 -11.34
CA SER A 393 8.20 1.81 -12.42
C SER A 393 9.55 2.44 -12.07
N PHE A 394 9.75 2.91 -10.83
CA PHE A 394 11.00 3.49 -10.36
C PHE A 394 12.13 2.46 -10.29
N GLU A 395 11.83 1.28 -9.74
CA GLU A 395 12.78 0.17 -9.66
C GLU A 395 13.16 -0.38 -11.04
N ASP A 396 12.18 -0.55 -11.93
CA ASP A 396 12.39 -1.00 -13.30
C ASP A 396 13.24 0.04 -14.06
N HIS A 397 12.95 1.34 -13.91
CA HIS A 397 13.76 2.40 -14.52
C HIS A 397 15.23 2.36 -14.05
N LEU A 398 15.48 2.31 -12.74
CA LEU A 398 16.85 2.24 -12.22
C LEU A 398 17.58 0.97 -12.66
N ARG A 399 16.89 -0.17 -12.71
CA ARG A 399 17.46 -1.43 -13.16
C ARG A 399 17.75 -1.41 -14.66
N ASP A 400 16.78 -1.05 -15.48
CA ASP A 400 16.83 -1.26 -16.93
C ASP A 400 17.59 -0.14 -17.64
N VAL A 401 17.52 1.10 -17.14
CA VAL A 401 18.22 2.26 -17.71
C VAL A 401 19.61 2.44 -17.11
N HIS A 402 19.76 2.22 -15.80
CA HIS A 402 21.02 2.50 -15.08
C HIS A 402 21.78 1.26 -14.64
N GLY A 403 21.19 0.06 -14.76
CA GLY A 403 21.81 -1.17 -14.27
C GLY A 403 21.90 -1.25 -12.75
N ILE A 404 21.11 -0.45 -12.02
CA ILE A 404 21.14 -0.35 -10.56
C ILE A 404 19.89 -1.02 -9.97
N PRO A 405 20.00 -2.27 -9.50
CA PRO A 405 18.93 -2.88 -8.75
C PRO A 405 18.77 -2.19 -7.39
N VAL A 406 17.59 -1.62 -7.12
CA VAL A 406 17.28 -1.02 -5.81
C VAL A 406 16.31 -1.85 -4.99
N LEU A 407 16.44 -1.76 -3.67
CA LEU A 407 15.59 -2.45 -2.70
C LEU A 407 14.92 -1.45 -1.75
N SER A 408 13.73 -1.74 -1.26
CA SER A 408 13.10 -0.87 -0.26
C SER A 408 13.92 -0.80 1.04
N THR A 409 13.92 0.38 1.66
CA THR A 409 14.48 0.64 3.01
C THR A 409 13.54 0.21 4.14
N GLU A 410 12.25 0.00 3.88
CA GLU A 410 11.26 0.07 4.95
C GLU A 410 11.44 -1.02 6.01
N LYS A 411 11.92 -2.22 5.65
CA LYS A 411 12.12 -3.32 6.61
C LYS A 411 13.26 -4.24 6.20
N ARG A 412 14.35 -4.24 6.99
CA ARG A 412 15.30 -5.36 7.04
C ARG A 412 14.92 -6.23 8.22
N PHE A 413 14.70 -7.52 7.99
CA PHE A 413 14.55 -8.47 9.07
C PHE A 413 15.95 -8.69 9.66
N LYS A 414 16.19 -8.19 10.89
CA LYS A 414 17.41 -8.50 11.64
C LYS A 414 17.31 -9.96 12.09
N ARG A 415 18.35 -10.75 11.79
CA ARG A 415 18.47 -12.12 12.29
C ARG A 415 18.65 -12.13 13.80
#